data_AF-A0A9W9F255-F1
#
_entry.id   AF-A0A9W9F255-F1
#
_cell.length_a   1.000
_cell.length_b   1.000
_cell.length_c   1.000
_cell.angle_alpha   90.00
_cell.angle_beta   90.00
_cell.angle_gamma   90.00
#
_symmetry.space_group_name_H-M   'P 1'
#
loop_
_entity.id
_entity.type
_entity.pdbx_description
1 polymer ?
#
loop_
_entity_poly.entity_id
_entity_poly.type
_entity_poly.pdbx_seq_one_letter_code
_entity_poly.pdbx_strand_id
1 'polypeptide(L)'
;MIDARSFAAPRAGGEPAKIIRSPRLRNIRSGNQGPGRNSKSAASKAGRKKKPFQSKRDEKQDEAHGEELSDEAIDEFKREQAMKARPNPVRYDPQEIDFSTLKETWPSLPTDANARSVTVFEKLLSMSGRFPNGYVPPQEFGRRVWKGQRVLFFDEKEKSEALEEVKRLAQARADRVSQRKGDLVEPHEVKFNPINAEDTKALVNTFAQGKYHTKVEKNQPGVLGDVTRNLGHNQTYQMAGKTHQFMAKVESLVAASTKRS
;
A
#
# COMPACT_ATOMS: atom_id res chain seq x y z
N MET A 1 34.89 0.83 -23.19
CA MET A 1 34.53 0.08 -21.97
C MET A 1 35.55 0.41 -20.92
N ILE A 2 35.15 1.03 -19.81
CA ILE A 2 36.04 1.44 -18.72
C ILE A 2 35.89 0.40 -17.60
N ASP A 3 37.01 -0.21 -17.20
CA ASP A 3 37.05 -1.26 -16.18
C ASP A 3 36.92 -0.66 -14.77
N ALA A 4 35.99 -1.19 -13.97
CA ALA A 4 35.64 -0.69 -12.64
C ALA A 4 36.74 -0.93 -11.60
N ARG A 5 37.79 -1.70 -11.95
CA ARG A 5 38.95 -1.97 -11.07
C ARG A 5 39.96 -0.83 -11.00
N SER A 6 39.83 0.20 -11.84
CA SER A 6 40.77 1.33 -11.88
C SER A 6 40.51 2.44 -10.85
N PHE A 7 39.47 2.32 -10.02
CA PHE A 7 39.12 3.35 -9.02
C PHE A 7 39.73 3.17 -7.62
N ALA A 8 40.43 2.05 -7.36
CA ALA A 8 40.82 1.69 -5.99
C ALA A 8 42.30 1.29 -5.83
N ALA A 9 43.22 1.86 -6.60
CA ALA A 9 44.66 1.67 -6.39
C ALA A 9 45.31 2.97 -5.88
N PRO A 10 45.85 3.02 -4.65
CA PRO A 10 46.68 4.14 -4.23
C PRO A 10 48.02 4.07 -4.96
N ARG A 11 48.35 5.11 -5.73
CA ARG A 11 49.69 5.26 -6.30
C ARG A 11 50.67 5.62 -5.18
N ALA A 12 51.79 4.92 -5.15
CA ALA A 12 52.89 5.19 -4.24
C ALA A 12 53.41 6.62 -4.42
N GLY A 13 53.46 7.38 -3.32
CA GLY A 13 54.12 8.68 -3.22
C GLY A 13 53.28 9.87 -3.66
N GLY A 14 52.60 10.52 -2.71
CA GLY A 14 52.06 11.88 -2.90
C GLY A 14 50.75 12.18 -2.17
N GLU A 15 50.86 12.78 -0.98
CA GLU A 15 49.86 13.54 -0.20
C GLU A 15 48.55 12.86 0.30
N PRO A 16 48.13 13.12 1.56
CA PRO A 16 46.95 12.50 2.14
C PRO A 16 45.63 13.07 1.59
N ALA A 17 44.67 12.18 1.36
CA ALA A 17 43.33 12.48 0.86
C ALA A 17 42.59 13.53 1.70
N LYS A 18 41.99 14.52 1.02
CA LYS A 18 41.07 15.51 1.60
C LYS A 18 39.86 14.82 2.22
N ILE A 19 39.86 14.73 3.54
CA ILE A 19 38.73 14.31 4.38
C ILE A 19 37.57 15.30 4.17
N ILE A 20 36.40 14.77 3.80
CA ILE A 20 35.12 15.49 3.79
C ILE A 20 34.79 15.85 5.24
N ARG A 21 35.00 17.12 5.61
CA ARG A 21 34.60 17.68 6.91
C ARG A 21 33.11 18.01 6.87
N SER A 22 32.33 17.40 7.77
CA SER A 22 30.93 17.74 8.02
C SER A 22 30.79 19.22 8.47
N PRO A 23 29.68 19.89 8.16
CA PRO A 23 29.46 21.26 8.60
C PRO A 23 29.17 21.28 10.10
N ARG A 24 30.08 21.90 10.87
CA ARG A 24 29.86 22.29 12.27
C ARG A 24 28.71 23.29 12.36
N LEU A 25 27.58 22.88 12.93
CA LEU A 25 26.57 23.79 13.46
C LEU A 25 27.19 24.55 14.65
N ARG A 26 27.42 25.84 14.48
CA ARG A 26 27.79 26.78 15.55
C ARG A 26 26.55 27.05 16.41
N ASN A 27 26.39 26.34 17.52
CA ASN A 27 25.63 26.86 18.66
C ASN A 27 26.61 27.64 19.55
N ILE A 28 26.61 28.97 19.41
CA ILE A 28 27.22 29.86 20.40
C ILE A 28 26.16 30.13 21.45
N ARG A 29 26.36 29.53 22.63
CA ARG A 29 25.74 29.90 23.89
C ARG A 29 26.72 30.82 24.61
N SER A 30 26.46 32.12 24.66
CA SER A 30 26.98 33.03 25.71
C SER A 30 26.45 34.45 25.53
N GLY A 31 26.12 35.10 26.63
CA GLY A 31 26.44 36.53 26.78
C GLY A 31 25.29 37.52 26.62
N ASN A 32 24.46 37.61 27.65
CA ASN A 32 24.12 38.87 28.33
C ASN A 32 24.89 40.12 27.82
N GLN A 33 24.22 41.06 27.14
CA GLN A 33 24.47 42.52 27.19
C GLN A 33 23.25 43.29 26.67
N GLY A 34 22.58 44.03 27.56
CA GLY A 34 21.79 45.20 27.19
C GLY A 34 22.71 46.38 26.85
N PRO A 35 22.20 47.35 26.11
CA PRO A 35 22.15 48.74 26.61
C PRO A 35 20.81 49.38 26.21
N GLY A 36 20.23 50.36 26.89
CA GLY A 36 20.82 51.54 27.51
C GLY A 36 19.98 52.74 27.05
N ARG A 37 19.46 53.49 28.01
CA ARG A 37 18.55 54.64 27.88
C ARG A 37 19.13 55.81 27.07
N ASN A 38 18.21 56.64 26.54
CA ASN A 38 18.16 58.13 26.51
C ASN A 38 17.46 58.56 25.19
N SER A 39 16.70 59.63 25.03
CA SER A 39 16.06 60.64 25.89
C SER A 39 15.11 61.46 24.97
N LYS A 40 14.21 62.23 25.59
CA LYS A 40 13.01 62.90 25.05
C LYS A 40 13.20 63.97 23.94
N SER A 41 12.03 64.31 23.36
CA SER A 41 11.56 65.61 22.79
C SER A 41 11.77 65.84 21.28
N ALA A 42 10.94 66.57 20.53
CA ALA A 42 9.56 67.05 20.63
C ALA A 42 9.15 67.62 19.25
N ALA A 43 7.84 67.66 18.98
CA ALA A 43 7.10 68.58 18.09
C ALA A 43 7.36 68.59 16.56
N SER A 44 6.37 68.19 15.75
CA SER A 44 5.33 69.11 15.21
C SER A 44 4.68 68.62 13.89
N LYS A 45 3.44 69.09 13.70
CA LYS A 45 2.62 69.20 12.47
C LYS A 45 1.85 67.98 11.93
N ALA A 46 0.60 67.93 12.40
CA ALA A 46 -0.63 68.11 11.60
C ALA A 46 -0.73 67.46 10.20
N GLY A 47 -1.60 66.45 10.08
CA GLY A 47 -1.99 65.86 8.80
C GLY A 47 -3.33 65.10 8.86
N ARG A 48 -4.43 65.87 8.88
CA ARG A 48 -5.80 65.58 8.40
C ARG A 48 -6.40 64.16 8.52
N LYS A 49 -7.45 64.12 9.35
CA LYS A 49 -8.53 63.11 9.43
C LYS A 49 -9.18 62.85 8.05
N LYS A 50 -9.44 61.58 7.73
CA LYS A 50 -10.58 61.17 6.87
C LYS A 50 -11.35 60.05 7.55
N LYS A 51 -12.60 60.36 7.92
CA LYS A 51 -13.65 59.43 8.31
C LYS A 51 -14.13 58.65 7.07
N PRO A 52 -14.49 57.36 7.16
CA PRO A 52 -15.50 56.79 6.30
C PRO A 52 -16.89 57.03 6.92
N PHE A 53 -17.82 57.38 6.04
CA PHE A 53 -19.21 57.71 6.27
C PHE A 53 -20.00 56.58 6.97
N GLN A 54 -20.84 56.97 7.93
CA GLN A 54 -22.01 56.19 8.34
C GLN A 54 -23.01 56.18 7.17
N SER A 55 -23.39 55.01 6.69
CA SER A 55 -24.71 54.81 6.08
C SER A 55 -25.63 54.23 7.14
N LYS A 56 -26.42 55.09 7.79
CA LYS A 56 -27.65 54.66 8.45
C LYS A 56 -28.65 54.33 7.36
N ARG A 57 -29.07 53.07 7.27
CA ARG A 57 -30.29 52.70 6.56
C ARG A 57 -31.02 51.63 7.34
N ASP A 58 -32.12 52.09 7.92
CA ASP A 58 -33.35 51.38 8.26
C ASP A 58 -33.28 50.20 9.24
N GLU A 59 -33.75 50.50 10.46
CA GLU A 59 -34.45 49.57 11.33
C GLU A 59 -35.52 48.81 10.53
N LYS A 60 -35.28 47.52 10.31
CA LYS A 60 -36.34 46.52 10.42
C LYS A 60 -35.80 45.38 11.26
N GLN A 61 -36.26 45.36 12.51
CA GLN A 61 -36.37 44.15 13.30
C GLN A 61 -37.23 43.16 12.51
N ASP A 62 -36.58 42.23 11.84
CA ASP A 62 -37.19 40.96 11.49
C ASP A 62 -36.42 39.89 12.27
N GLU A 63 -37.18 39.18 13.09
CA GLU A 63 -36.77 38.27 14.15
C GLU A 63 -35.80 37.21 13.63
N ALA A 64 -34.51 37.43 13.89
CA ALA A 64 -33.48 36.41 13.78
C ALA A 64 -33.70 35.39 14.90
N HIS A 65 -34.59 34.43 14.67
CA HIS A 65 -34.55 33.14 15.37
C HIS A 65 -33.31 32.37 14.91
N GLY A 66 -32.17 32.70 15.51
CA GLY A 66 -30.94 31.95 15.40
C GLY A 66 -30.08 32.36 16.58
N GLU A 67 -29.91 31.46 17.54
CA GLU A 67 -29.06 31.65 18.70
C GLU A 67 -27.70 32.25 18.27
N GLU A 68 -27.53 33.54 18.50
CA GLU A 68 -26.25 34.23 18.41
C GLU A 68 -25.42 33.75 19.60
N LEU A 69 -24.88 32.52 19.49
CA LEU A 69 -23.73 32.11 20.28
C LEU A 69 -22.73 33.25 20.14
N SER A 70 -22.40 33.92 21.24
CA SER A 70 -21.51 35.08 21.20
C SER A 70 -20.27 34.72 20.38
N ASP A 71 -19.79 35.64 19.55
CA ASP A 71 -18.57 35.43 18.75
C ASP A 71 -17.39 34.91 19.62
N GLU A 72 -17.42 35.26 20.90
CA GLU A 72 -16.53 34.79 21.96
C GLU A 72 -16.66 33.28 22.24
N ALA A 73 -17.87 32.74 22.37
CA ALA A 73 -18.11 31.31 22.54
C ALA A 73 -17.70 30.50 21.30
N ILE A 74 -17.89 31.06 20.11
CA ILE A 74 -17.44 30.46 18.85
C ILE A 74 -15.90 30.45 18.79
N ASP A 75 -15.25 31.54 19.20
CA ASP A 75 -13.80 31.65 19.24
C ASP A 75 -13.16 30.76 20.31
N GLU A 76 -13.81 30.60 21.47
CA GLU A 76 -13.40 29.63 22.48
C GLU A 76 -13.50 28.19 21.98
N PHE A 77 -14.61 27.81 21.34
CA PHE A 77 -14.76 26.49 20.72
C PHE A 77 -13.70 26.24 19.64
N LYS A 78 -13.40 27.24 18.79
CA LYS A 78 -12.32 27.15 17.79
C LYS A 78 -10.95 26.99 18.44
N ARG A 79 -10.66 27.68 19.55
CA ARG A 79 -9.41 27.52 20.30
C ARG A 79 -9.31 26.14 20.94
N GLU A 80 -10.40 25.61 21.51
CA GLU A 80 -10.44 24.26 22.03
C GLU A 80 -10.21 23.21 20.95
N GLN A 81 -10.87 23.35 19.81
CA GLN A 81 -10.66 22.48 18.65
C GLN A 81 -9.22 22.60 18.14
N ALA A 82 -8.66 23.81 18.08
CA ALA A 82 -7.28 24.03 17.67
C ALA A 82 -6.27 23.42 18.66
N MET A 83 -6.58 23.40 19.96
CA MET A 83 -5.75 22.74 20.98
C MET A 83 -5.87 21.21 20.91
N LYS A 84 -7.08 20.67 20.70
CA LYS A 84 -7.34 19.24 20.50
C LYS A 84 -6.73 18.72 19.18
N ALA A 85 -6.67 19.56 18.16
CA ALA A 85 -6.06 19.24 16.87
C ALA A 85 -4.52 19.31 16.90
N ARG A 86 -3.90 19.79 17.99
CA ARG A 86 -2.43 19.75 18.11
C ARG A 86 -2.01 18.27 18.22
N PRO A 87 -1.10 17.80 17.35
CA PRO A 87 -0.60 16.45 17.48
C PRO A 87 0.15 16.32 18.81
N ASN A 88 -0.29 15.36 19.64
CA ASN A 88 0.43 15.03 20.87
C ASN A 88 1.80 14.46 20.49
N PRO A 89 2.91 15.00 21.01
CA PRO A 89 4.24 14.47 20.73
C PRO A 89 4.35 13.08 21.36
N VAL A 90 4.27 12.04 20.53
CA VAL A 90 4.52 10.65 20.93
C VAL A 90 6.03 10.44 20.93
N ARG A 91 6.59 10.08 22.08
CA ARG A 91 7.99 9.71 22.18
C ARG A 91 8.16 8.31 21.58
N TYR A 92 9.11 8.18 20.67
CA TYR A 92 9.43 6.87 20.07
C TYR A 92 10.17 6.02 21.10
N ASP A 93 9.58 4.89 21.45
CA ASP A 93 10.21 3.85 22.23
C ASP A 93 10.69 2.76 21.27
N PRO A 94 12.02 2.61 21.07
CA PRO A 94 12.55 1.61 20.15
C PRO A 94 12.18 0.21 20.65
N GLN A 95 11.55 -0.58 19.78
CA GLN A 95 11.37 -1.99 20.03
C GLN A 95 12.70 -2.73 19.80
N GLU A 96 12.96 -3.72 20.65
CA GLU A 96 14.11 -4.61 20.46
C GLU A 96 13.94 -5.40 19.15
N ILE A 97 15.00 -5.45 18.35
CA ILE A 97 14.96 -6.07 17.03
C ILE A 97 15.17 -7.58 17.20
N ASP A 98 14.07 -8.31 17.22
CA ASP A 98 14.07 -9.77 17.25
C ASP A 98 14.10 -10.39 15.84
N PHE A 99 14.55 -11.65 15.76
CA PHE A 99 14.49 -12.41 14.51
C PHE A 99 13.08 -12.55 13.93
N SER A 100 12.03 -12.43 14.75
CA SER A 100 10.63 -12.42 14.29
C SER A 100 10.31 -11.19 13.44
N THR A 101 10.72 -10.00 13.88
CA THR A 101 10.45 -8.74 13.17
C THR A 101 11.25 -8.64 11.87
N LEU A 102 12.45 -9.23 11.85
CA LEU A 102 13.27 -9.36 10.65
C LEU A 102 12.68 -10.31 9.59
N LYS A 103 11.91 -11.33 9.99
CA LYS A 103 11.32 -12.29 9.03
C LYS A 103 10.31 -11.64 8.09
N GLU A 104 9.60 -10.61 8.53
CA GLU A 104 8.61 -9.91 7.71
C GLU A 104 9.25 -9.19 6.51
N THR A 105 10.48 -8.71 6.68
CA THR A 105 11.22 -7.94 5.66
C THR A 105 12.37 -8.74 5.05
N TRP A 106 12.39 -10.05 5.28
CA TRP A 106 13.43 -10.92 4.77
C TRP A 106 13.38 -11.01 3.24
N PRO A 107 14.52 -11.12 2.53
CA PRO A 107 14.48 -11.25 1.08
C PRO A 107 13.97 -12.63 0.63
N SER A 108 13.19 -12.65 -0.45
CA SER A 108 12.71 -13.87 -1.12
C SER A 108 13.82 -14.52 -1.96
N LEU A 109 14.68 -15.29 -1.29
CA LEU A 109 15.76 -16.06 -1.92
C LEU A 109 15.47 -17.57 -1.92
N PRO A 110 15.87 -18.32 -2.97
CA PRO A 110 15.66 -19.77 -3.03
C PRO A 110 16.65 -20.59 -2.18
N THR A 111 17.48 -19.94 -1.37
CA THR A 111 18.60 -20.55 -0.64
C THR A 111 18.16 -21.21 0.67
N ASP A 112 17.61 -20.44 1.59
CA ASP A 112 17.25 -20.87 2.95
C ASP A 112 15.74 -21.19 3.09
N ALA A 113 15.37 -21.99 4.09
CA ALA A 113 13.98 -22.30 4.42
C ALA A 113 13.18 -21.04 4.76
N ASN A 114 13.75 -20.09 5.51
CA ASN A 114 13.08 -18.82 5.82
C ASN A 114 12.89 -17.94 4.57
N ALA A 115 13.87 -17.94 3.67
CA ALA A 115 13.79 -17.17 2.44
C ALA A 115 12.74 -17.76 1.46
N ARG A 116 12.59 -19.10 1.45
CA ARG A 116 11.52 -19.78 0.71
C ARG A 116 10.13 -19.52 1.29
N SER A 117 9.96 -19.47 2.61
CA SER A 117 8.66 -19.15 3.20
C SER A 117 8.23 -17.71 2.87
N VAL A 118 9.18 -16.77 2.83
CA VAL A 118 8.91 -15.39 2.41
C VAL A 118 8.52 -15.34 0.94
N THR A 119 9.17 -16.13 0.08
CA THR A 119 8.77 -16.25 -1.33
C THR A 119 7.30 -16.69 -1.46
N VAL A 120 6.88 -17.69 -0.69
CA VAL A 120 5.47 -18.14 -0.67
C VAL A 120 4.56 -17.00 -0.18
N PHE A 121 4.94 -16.32 0.89
CA PHE A 121 4.18 -15.21 1.47
C PHE A 121 4.00 -14.05 0.48
N GLU A 122 5.06 -13.60 -0.19
CA GLU A 122 4.99 -12.58 -1.24
C GLU A 122 4.05 -12.97 -2.38
N LYS A 123 4.04 -14.25 -2.79
CA LYS A 123 3.10 -14.74 -3.79
C LYS A 123 1.66 -14.75 -3.28
N LEU A 124 1.43 -15.14 -2.04
CA LEU A 124 0.10 -15.06 -1.42
C LEU A 124 -0.40 -13.61 -1.31
N LEU A 125 0.49 -12.66 -1.00
CA LEU A 125 0.18 -11.23 -1.02
C LEU A 125 -0.22 -10.76 -2.42
N SER A 126 0.57 -11.11 -3.42
CA SER A 126 0.27 -10.78 -4.83
C SER A 126 -1.06 -11.40 -5.28
N MET A 127 -1.33 -12.66 -4.93
CA MET A 127 -2.58 -13.36 -5.27
C MET A 127 -3.82 -12.79 -4.56
N SER A 128 -3.65 -12.25 -3.35
CA SER A 128 -4.73 -11.59 -2.61
C SER A 128 -4.93 -10.12 -3.02
N GLY A 129 -4.06 -9.58 -3.89
CA GLY A 129 -4.07 -8.18 -4.30
C GLY A 129 -3.71 -7.23 -3.14
N ARG A 130 -2.90 -7.69 -2.19
CA ARG A 130 -2.29 -6.84 -1.14
C ARG A 130 -0.93 -6.36 -1.62
N PHE A 131 -0.57 -5.15 -1.20
CA PHE A 131 0.79 -4.65 -1.35
C PHE A 131 1.62 -5.01 -0.10
N PRO A 132 2.91 -5.34 -0.27
CA PRO A 132 3.79 -5.54 0.88
C PRO A 132 3.83 -4.26 1.72
N ASN A 133 3.73 -4.39 3.04
CA ASN A 133 3.67 -3.28 4.01
C ASN A 133 2.51 -2.29 3.79
N GLY A 134 1.53 -2.66 2.97
CA GLY A 134 0.35 -1.83 2.69
C GLY A 134 -0.78 -2.11 3.66
N TYR A 135 -1.39 -1.05 4.19
CA TYR A 135 -2.65 -1.16 4.91
C TYR A 135 -3.81 -1.24 3.90
N VAL A 136 -4.70 -2.21 4.10
CA VAL A 136 -5.95 -2.33 3.36
C VAL A 136 -7.07 -2.43 4.40
N PRO A 137 -8.11 -1.59 4.30
CA PRO A 137 -9.21 -1.62 5.26
C PRO A 137 -9.90 -3.00 5.31
N PRO A 138 -10.27 -3.50 6.49
CA PRO A 138 -11.00 -4.77 6.67
C PRO A 138 -12.30 -4.85 5.85
N GLN A 139 -12.96 -3.71 5.66
CA GLN A 139 -14.16 -3.58 4.84
C GLN A 139 -13.90 -3.92 3.35
N GLU A 140 -12.73 -3.57 2.83
CA GLU A 140 -12.36 -3.92 1.46
C GLU A 140 -12.14 -5.42 1.32
N PHE A 141 -11.59 -6.09 2.34
CA PHE A 141 -11.50 -7.55 2.35
C PHE A 141 -12.87 -8.22 2.33
N GLY A 142 -13.83 -7.71 3.10
CA GLY A 142 -15.20 -8.21 3.06
C GLY A 142 -15.81 -8.10 1.65
N ARG A 143 -15.59 -6.98 0.95
CA ARG A 143 -16.02 -6.80 -0.45
C ARG A 143 -15.36 -7.78 -1.40
N ARG A 144 -14.06 -8.09 -1.21
CA ARG A 144 -13.33 -9.06 -2.03
C ARG A 144 -13.85 -10.48 -1.81
N VAL A 145 -14.08 -10.87 -0.55
CA VAL A 145 -14.68 -12.17 -0.20
C VAL A 145 -16.06 -12.31 -0.83
N TRP A 146 -16.90 -11.26 -0.75
CA TRP A 146 -18.23 -11.25 -1.37
C TRP A 146 -18.18 -11.42 -2.91
N LYS A 147 -17.13 -10.89 -3.56
CA LYS A 147 -16.90 -11.08 -5.00
C LYS A 147 -16.30 -12.44 -5.37
N GLY A 148 -16.00 -13.30 -4.39
CA GLY A 148 -15.34 -14.59 -4.61
C GLY A 148 -13.84 -14.48 -4.91
N GLN A 149 -13.21 -13.37 -4.54
CA GLN A 149 -11.76 -13.19 -4.72
C GLN A 149 -10.97 -13.85 -3.58
N ARG A 150 -9.71 -14.19 -3.87
CA ARG A 150 -8.77 -14.73 -2.87
C ARG A 150 -8.33 -13.59 -1.95
N VAL A 151 -8.31 -13.84 -0.65
CA VAL A 151 -7.93 -12.86 0.38
C VAL A 151 -6.96 -13.50 1.35
N LEU A 152 -5.98 -12.73 1.81
CA LEU A 152 -5.05 -13.09 2.87
C LEU A 152 -5.32 -12.16 4.06
N PHE A 153 -5.53 -12.76 5.24
CA PHE A 153 -5.65 -12.05 6.51
C PHE A 153 -4.35 -12.20 7.30
N PHE A 154 -3.90 -11.12 7.95
CA PHE A 154 -2.76 -11.20 8.87
C PHE A 154 -3.21 -11.59 10.27
N ASP A 155 -4.37 -11.07 10.70
CA ASP A 155 -4.90 -11.28 12.04
C ASP A 155 -6.31 -11.86 12.01
N GLU A 156 -6.66 -12.57 13.08
CA GLU A 156 -8.03 -13.06 13.27
C GLU A 156 -9.04 -11.91 13.46
N LYS A 157 -8.59 -10.78 14.02
CA LYS A 157 -9.40 -9.57 14.16
C LYS A 157 -9.78 -8.98 12.80
N GLU A 158 -8.81 -8.88 11.89
CA GLU A 158 -9.02 -8.42 10.52
C GLU A 158 -10.02 -9.34 9.79
N LYS A 159 -9.90 -10.66 10.02
CA LYS A 159 -10.82 -11.65 9.48
C LYS A 159 -12.25 -11.48 10.04
N SER A 160 -12.43 -11.27 11.34
CA SER A 160 -13.77 -11.08 11.91
C SER A 160 -14.45 -9.83 11.38
N GLU A 161 -13.73 -8.69 11.31
CA GLU A 161 -14.25 -7.43 10.77
C GLU A 161 -14.62 -7.56 9.29
N ALA A 162 -13.80 -8.27 8.51
CA ALA A 162 -14.12 -8.55 7.11
C ALA A 162 -15.38 -9.41 6.96
N LEU A 163 -15.58 -10.41 7.83
CA LEU A 163 -16.78 -11.25 7.83
C LEU A 163 -18.04 -10.50 8.28
N GLU A 164 -17.92 -9.54 9.18
CA GLU A 164 -19.01 -8.63 9.55
C GLU A 164 -19.45 -7.78 8.36
N GLU A 165 -18.50 -7.22 7.62
CA GLU A 165 -18.81 -6.47 6.39
C GLU A 165 -19.49 -7.35 5.34
N VAL A 166 -19.05 -8.61 5.20
CA VAL A 166 -19.71 -9.59 4.31
C VAL A 166 -21.16 -9.82 4.72
N LYS A 167 -21.44 -10.00 6.02
CA LYS A 167 -22.81 -10.14 6.53
C LYS A 167 -23.64 -8.90 6.24
N ARG A 168 -23.07 -7.71 6.41
CA ARG A 168 -23.72 -6.43 6.07
C ARG A 168 -24.08 -6.35 4.59
N LEU A 169 -23.17 -6.76 3.70
CA LEU A 169 -23.41 -6.81 2.25
C LEU A 169 -24.48 -7.85 1.88
N ALA A 170 -24.48 -9.00 2.56
CA ALA A 170 -25.48 -10.04 2.37
C ALA A 170 -26.89 -9.56 2.77
N GLN A 171 -27.00 -8.89 3.92
CA GLN A 171 -28.23 -8.26 4.39
C GLN A 171 -28.73 -7.19 3.42
N ALA A 172 -27.86 -6.25 3.04
CA ALA A 172 -28.22 -5.20 2.09
C ALA A 172 -28.70 -5.76 0.73
N ARG A 173 -28.14 -6.89 0.27
CA ARG A 173 -28.64 -7.57 -0.92
C ARG A 173 -30.00 -8.22 -0.69
N ALA A 174 -30.18 -8.90 0.44
CA ALA A 174 -31.45 -9.52 0.80
C ALA A 174 -32.56 -8.46 0.88
N ASP A 175 -32.34 -7.35 1.61
CA ASP A 175 -33.29 -6.24 1.73
C ASP A 175 -33.69 -5.68 0.37
N ARG A 176 -32.70 -5.48 -0.52
CA ARG A 176 -32.97 -5.00 -1.89
C ARG A 176 -33.79 -5.99 -2.71
N VAL A 177 -33.59 -7.29 -2.52
CA VAL A 177 -34.39 -8.32 -3.20
C VAL A 177 -35.79 -8.40 -2.58
N SER A 178 -35.91 -8.31 -1.26
CA SER A 178 -37.18 -8.31 -0.53
C SER A 178 -38.05 -7.12 -0.94
N GLN A 179 -37.49 -5.91 -1.01
CA GLN A 179 -38.20 -4.72 -1.49
C GLN A 179 -38.71 -4.87 -2.93
N ARG A 180 -37.97 -5.58 -3.79
CA ARG A 180 -38.34 -5.78 -5.19
C ARG A 180 -39.39 -6.88 -5.38
N LYS A 181 -39.32 -7.94 -4.59
CA LYS A 181 -40.20 -9.12 -4.70
C LYS A 181 -41.44 -9.01 -3.80
N GLY A 182 -41.39 -8.20 -2.76
CA GLY A 182 -42.43 -8.11 -1.72
C GLY A 182 -42.31 -9.16 -0.62
N ASP A 183 -41.50 -10.21 -0.84
CA ASP A 183 -41.30 -11.31 0.11
C ASP A 183 -40.04 -11.12 0.96
N LEU A 184 -40.09 -11.51 2.24
CA LEU A 184 -38.92 -11.48 3.11
C LEU A 184 -37.91 -12.57 2.68
N VAL A 185 -36.79 -12.15 2.08
CA VAL A 185 -35.68 -13.03 1.71
C VAL A 185 -34.62 -13.02 2.80
N GLU A 186 -34.16 -14.20 3.21
CA GLU A 186 -33.09 -14.34 4.19
C GLU A 186 -31.72 -13.96 3.60
N PRO A 187 -30.84 -13.31 4.39
CA PRO A 187 -29.47 -13.01 3.99
C PRO A 187 -28.68 -14.28 3.66
N HIS A 188 -27.94 -14.24 2.56
CA HIS A 188 -27.08 -15.35 2.16
C HIS A 188 -25.88 -15.50 3.12
N GLU A 189 -25.74 -16.66 3.76
CA GLU A 189 -24.59 -16.95 4.62
C GLU A 189 -23.34 -17.21 3.77
N VAL A 190 -22.40 -16.26 3.79
CA VAL A 190 -21.10 -16.41 3.11
C VAL A 190 -20.06 -16.85 4.13
N LYS A 191 -19.51 -18.04 3.91
CA LYS A 191 -18.44 -18.62 4.74
C LYS A 191 -17.09 -18.41 4.07
N PHE A 192 -16.08 -18.06 4.87
CA PHE A 192 -14.71 -18.05 4.42
C PHE A 192 -14.14 -19.48 4.48
N ASN A 193 -13.85 -20.04 3.31
CA ASN A 193 -13.23 -21.36 3.22
C ASN A 193 -11.70 -21.20 3.29
N PRO A 194 -11.04 -21.79 4.29
CA PRO A 194 -9.58 -21.82 4.32
C PRO A 194 -9.05 -22.64 3.15
N ILE A 195 -7.78 -22.41 2.80
CA ILE A 195 -7.12 -23.16 1.74
C ILE A 195 -7.00 -24.65 2.10
N ASN A 196 -7.27 -25.52 1.13
CA ASN A 196 -7.20 -26.97 1.32
C ASN A 196 -5.75 -27.46 1.42
N ALA A 197 -5.53 -28.59 2.10
CA ALA A 197 -4.20 -29.20 2.26
C ALA A 197 -3.54 -29.61 0.93
N GLU A 198 -4.34 -29.90 -0.10
CA GLU A 198 -3.85 -30.21 -1.44
C GLU A 198 -3.32 -28.95 -2.15
N ASP A 199 -4.08 -27.85 -2.05
CA ASP A 199 -3.70 -26.56 -2.61
C ASP A 199 -2.46 -26.00 -1.91
N THR A 200 -2.35 -26.14 -0.58
CA THR A 200 -1.14 -25.73 0.15
C THR A 200 0.08 -26.53 -0.30
N LYS A 201 -0.04 -27.85 -0.48
CA LYS A 201 1.03 -28.68 -1.04
C LYS A 201 1.40 -28.25 -2.45
N ALA A 202 0.42 -27.95 -3.31
CA ALA A 202 0.66 -27.48 -4.66
C ALA A 202 1.43 -26.14 -4.69
N LEU A 203 1.06 -25.20 -3.80
CA LEU A 203 1.75 -23.93 -3.65
C LEU A 203 3.19 -24.10 -3.17
N VAL A 204 3.42 -24.92 -2.15
CA VAL A 204 4.77 -25.21 -1.62
C VAL A 204 5.63 -25.90 -2.67
N ASN A 205 5.10 -26.88 -3.39
CA ASN A 205 5.83 -27.57 -4.46
C ASN A 205 6.24 -26.60 -5.56
N THR A 206 5.36 -25.68 -5.95
CA THR A 206 5.62 -24.74 -7.05
C THR A 206 6.58 -23.62 -6.62
N PHE A 207 6.30 -22.96 -5.49
CA PHE A 207 7.02 -21.74 -5.09
C PHE A 207 8.22 -21.97 -4.20
N ALA A 208 8.20 -22.99 -3.32
CA ALA A 208 9.32 -23.27 -2.43
C ALA A 208 10.26 -24.33 -2.99
N GLN A 209 9.73 -25.38 -3.64
CA GLN A 209 10.53 -26.49 -4.17
C GLN A 209 10.86 -26.32 -5.67
N GLY A 210 10.19 -25.42 -6.39
CA GLY A 210 10.42 -25.22 -7.82
C GLY A 210 10.05 -26.44 -8.68
N LYS A 211 9.12 -27.29 -8.22
CA LYS A 211 8.61 -28.44 -8.97
C LYS A 211 7.60 -27.96 -10.02
N TYR A 212 8.12 -27.52 -11.15
CA TYR A 212 7.31 -27.15 -12.31
C TYR A 212 6.92 -28.39 -13.11
N HIS A 213 5.75 -28.35 -13.75
CA HIS A 213 5.27 -29.46 -14.57
C HIS A 213 6.16 -29.62 -15.80
N THR A 214 7.00 -30.67 -15.82
CA THR A 214 7.70 -31.11 -17.03
C THR A 214 6.75 -31.98 -17.84
N LYS A 215 5.80 -31.35 -18.54
CA LYS A 215 4.94 -32.06 -19.50
C LYS A 215 5.75 -32.43 -20.74
N VAL A 216 6.57 -33.47 -20.64
CA VAL A 216 7.11 -34.17 -21.80
C VAL A 216 6.33 -35.46 -21.90
N GLU A 217 5.28 -35.46 -22.72
CA GLU A 217 4.59 -36.68 -23.08
C GLU A 217 5.58 -37.56 -23.87
N LYS A 218 5.92 -38.74 -23.31
CA LYS A 218 6.91 -39.67 -23.89
C LYS A 218 6.55 -40.17 -25.30
N ASN A 219 5.34 -39.91 -25.78
CA ASN A 219 4.80 -40.44 -27.03
C ASN A 219 4.57 -39.38 -28.13
N GLN A 220 5.04 -38.15 -27.96
CA GLN A 220 4.94 -37.14 -29.02
C GLN A 220 6.12 -37.25 -30.01
N PRO A 221 5.90 -36.98 -31.33
CA PRO A 221 6.98 -36.93 -32.30
C PRO A 221 8.02 -35.89 -31.86
N GLY A 222 9.31 -36.17 -32.04
CA GLY A 222 10.42 -35.41 -31.43
C GLY A 222 10.33 -33.89 -31.57
N VAL A 223 9.86 -33.40 -32.73
CA VAL A 223 9.66 -31.97 -32.99
C VAL A 223 8.56 -31.35 -32.09
N LEU A 224 7.45 -32.05 -31.89
CA LEU A 224 6.40 -31.60 -30.96
C LEU A 224 6.87 -31.68 -29.50
N GLY A 225 7.69 -32.68 -29.17
CA GLY A 225 8.33 -32.80 -27.86
C GLY A 225 9.25 -31.60 -27.53
N ASP A 226 10.06 -31.17 -28.49
CA ASP A 226 10.95 -30.01 -28.30
C ASP A 226 10.19 -28.69 -28.22
N VAL A 227 9.14 -28.55 -29.04
CA VAL A 227 8.23 -27.40 -29.01
C VAL A 227 7.52 -27.30 -27.66
N THR A 228 6.92 -28.39 -27.18
CA THR A 228 6.21 -28.40 -25.90
C THR A 228 7.14 -28.13 -24.73
N ARG A 229 8.37 -28.67 -24.77
CA ARG A 229 9.43 -28.36 -23.79
C ARG A 229 9.79 -26.88 -23.77
N ASN A 230 9.97 -26.26 -24.92
CA ASN A 230 10.32 -24.83 -25.02
C ASN A 230 9.18 -23.92 -24.57
N LEU A 231 7.93 -24.25 -24.94
CA LEU A 231 6.75 -23.53 -24.46
C LEU A 231 6.57 -23.68 -22.95
N GLY A 232 6.86 -24.85 -22.39
CA GLY A 232 6.78 -25.12 -20.96
C GLY A 232 7.76 -24.28 -20.13
N HIS A 233 8.97 -24.03 -20.62
CA HIS A 233 9.95 -23.20 -19.91
C HIS A 233 9.73 -21.69 -20.07
N ASN A 234 8.86 -21.28 -21.00
CA ASN A 234 8.63 -19.88 -21.29
C ASN A 234 7.33 -19.36 -20.64
N GLN A 235 7.47 -18.54 -19.59
CA GLN A 235 6.34 -17.95 -18.88
C GLN A 235 5.44 -17.10 -19.78
N THR A 236 5.98 -16.47 -20.83
CA THR A 236 5.19 -15.64 -21.74
C THR A 236 4.14 -16.45 -22.50
N TYR A 237 4.43 -17.73 -22.79
CA TYR A 237 3.51 -18.63 -23.47
C TYR A 237 2.55 -19.33 -22.51
N GLN A 238 2.93 -19.50 -21.24
CA GLN A 238 2.04 -20.04 -20.19
C GLN A 238 0.86 -19.11 -19.84
N MET A 239 0.82 -17.89 -20.37
CA MET A 239 -0.36 -17.02 -20.24
C MET A 239 -1.58 -17.61 -20.95
N ALA A 240 -2.78 -17.30 -20.43
CA ALA A 240 -4.05 -17.89 -20.86
C ALA A 240 -4.20 -17.99 -22.39
N GLY A 241 -4.26 -19.23 -22.88
CA GLY A 241 -4.59 -19.57 -24.27
C GLY A 241 -3.44 -19.54 -25.29
N LYS A 242 -2.28 -18.93 -25.00
CA LYS A 242 -1.20 -18.79 -26.01
C LYS A 242 -0.55 -20.12 -26.38
N THR A 243 -0.19 -20.95 -25.39
CA THR A 243 0.31 -22.31 -25.64
C THR A 243 -0.69 -23.13 -26.46
N HIS A 244 -1.98 -23.05 -26.12
CA HIS A 244 -3.02 -23.80 -26.83
C HIS A 244 -3.18 -23.32 -28.28
N GLN A 245 -3.22 -22.00 -28.52
CA GLN A 245 -3.28 -21.44 -29.87
C GLN A 245 -2.07 -21.83 -30.72
N PHE A 246 -0.88 -21.78 -30.13
CA PHE A 246 0.35 -22.18 -30.80
C PHE A 246 0.32 -23.67 -31.15
N MET A 247 0.04 -24.54 -30.18
CA MET A 247 -0.01 -25.99 -30.39
C MET A 247 -1.07 -26.38 -31.43
N ALA A 248 -2.27 -25.78 -31.36
CA ALA A 248 -3.31 -26.02 -32.35
C ALA A 248 -2.87 -25.66 -33.78
N LYS A 249 -2.05 -24.60 -33.95
CA LYS A 249 -1.51 -24.23 -35.26
C LYS A 249 -0.45 -25.20 -35.74
N VAL A 250 0.44 -25.65 -34.86
CA VAL A 250 1.48 -26.62 -35.21
C VAL A 250 0.84 -27.97 -35.59
N GLU A 251 -0.12 -28.45 -34.80
CA GLU A 251 -0.87 -29.68 -35.11
C GLU A 251 -1.61 -29.57 -36.44
N SER A 252 -2.23 -28.42 -36.74
CA SER A 252 -2.86 -28.14 -38.03
C SER A 252 -1.88 -28.22 -39.21
N LEU A 253 -0.66 -27.68 -39.06
CA LEU A 253 0.36 -27.72 -40.12
C LEU A 253 0.92 -29.13 -40.31
N VAL A 254 1.14 -29.87 -39.22
CA VAL A 254 1.58 -31.27 -39.27
C VAL A 254 0.52 -32.12 -39.97
N ALA A 255 -0.76 -32.02 -39.57
CA ALA A 255 -1.85 -32.76 -40.20
C ALA A 255 -2.04 -32.41 -41.70
N ALA A 256 -1.80 -31.16 -42.09
CA ALA A 256 -1.88 -30.71 -43.49
C ALA A 256 -0.68 -31.15 -44.34
N SER A 257 0.45 -31.50 -43.72
CA SER A 257 1.62 -32.09 -44.36
C SER A 257 1.37 -33.57 -44.66
N THR A 258 0.84 -34.31 -43.69
CA THR A 258 0.58 -35.75 -43.81
C THR A 258 -0.50 -36.09 -44.84
N LYS A 259 -1.45 -35.18 -45.10
CA LYS A 259 -2.52 -35.36 -46.12
C LYS A 259 -2.08 -35.06 -47.57
N ARG A 260 -0.87 -34.53 -47.78
CA ARG A 260 -0.31 -34.19 -49.10
C ARG A 260 0.72 -35.20 -49.61
N SER A 261 0.93 -36.29 -48.87
CA SER A 261 1.66 -37.50 -49.30
C SER A 261 0.68 -38.61 -49.63
#